data_AF-A0A924MZK1-F1
#
_entry.id   AF-A0A924MZK1-F1
#
_cell.length_a   1.000
_cell.length_b   1.000
_cell.length_c   1.000
_cell.angle_alpha   90.00
_cell.angle_beta   90.00
_cell.angle_gamma   90.00
#
_symmetry.space_group_name_H-M   'P 1'
#
loop_
_entity.id
_entity.type
_entity.pdbx_description
1 polymer ?
#
loop_
_entity_poly.entity_id
_entity_poly.type
_entity_poly.pdbx_seq_one_letter_code
_entity_poly.pdbx_strand_id
1 'polypeptide(L)'
;MLYLKEYRPKAERLFDHLPWVALIGPGLVLNKDGSFQKTLSFRGPDLASSTDANLVAIRAQLNNALRRLGWRWCLHIEALRAASQDYSAGEFPDPVSDLIDD
;
A
#
# COMPACT_ATOMS: atom_id res chain seq x y z
N MET A 1 -21.39 -11.47 -1.02
CA MET A 1 -20.88 -12.65 -1.76
C MET A 1 -21.89 -12.95 -2.86
N LEU A 2 -21.47 -13.02 -4.13
CA LEU A 2 -22.38 -13.29 -5.25
C LEU A 2 -23.00 -14.69 -5.07
N TYR A 3 -24.32 -14.79 -5.22
CA TYR A 3 -25.04 -16.04 -5.02
C TYR A 3 -24.93 -16.93 -6.27
N LEU A 4 -23.82 -17.66 -6.38
CA LEU A 4 -23.52 -18.49 -7.56
C LEU A 4 -24.00 -19.94 -7.43
N LYS A 5 -24.67 -20.30 -6.33
CA LYS A 5 -25.03 -21.68 -5.99
C LYS A 5 -25.88 -22.37 -7.05
N GLU A 6 -26.71 -21.61 -7.78
CA GLU A 6 -27.55 -22.12 -8.88
C GLU A 6 -26.73 -22.52 -10.11
N TYR A 7 -25.62 -21.83 -10.38
CA TYR A 7 -24.75 -22.08 -11.54
C TYR A 7 -23.59 -23.02 -11.21
N ARG A 8 -23.09 -22.95 -9.97
CA ARG A 8 -22.00 -23.81 -9.50
C ARG A 8 -22.06 -23.98 -7.97
N PRO A 9 -22.13 -25.21 -7.46
CA PRO A 9 -22.26 -25.47 -6.02
C PRO A 9 -20.94 -25.32 -5.24
N LYS A 10 -19.78 -25.31 -5.91
CA LYS A 10 -18.44 -25.24 -5.28
C LYS A 10 -17.60 -24.12 -5.89
N ALA A 11 -16.82 -23.45 -5.05
CA ALA A 11 -15.77 -22.52 -5.49
C ALA A 11 -14.62 -23.32 -6.12
N GLU A 12 -14.28 -23.03 -7.37
CA GLU A 12 -13.24 -23.74 -8.13
C GLU A 12 -12.23 -22.77 -8.76
N ARG A 13 -12.60 -21.50 -8.92
CA ARG A 13 -11.79 -20.51 -9.61
C ARG A 13 -11.21 -19.52 -8.60
N LEU A 14 -10.04 -18.97 -8.90
CA LEU A 14 -9.44 -17.91 -8.10
C LEU A 14 -10.41 -16.77 -7.81
N PHE A 15 -11.17 -16.35 -8.84
CA PHE A 15 -12.19 -15.31 -8.69
C PHE A 15 -13.18 -15.61 -7.58
N ASP A 16 -13.55 -16.87 -7.31
CA ASP A 16 -14.51 -17.23 -6.25
C ASP A 16 -13.99 -16.84 -4.86
N HIS A 17 -12.67 -16.86 -4.67
CA HIS A 17 -11.97 -16.52 -3.43
C HIS A 17 -11.59 -15.05 -3.32
N LEU A 18 -11.52 -14.32 -4.43
CA LEU A 18 -11.20 -12.90 -4.43
C LEU A 18 -12.41 -12.06 -3.98
N PRO A 19 -12.20 -10.96 -3.24
CA PRO A 19 -13.29 -10.07 -2.84
C PRO A 19 -13.76 -9.16 -3.97
N TRP A 20 -13.00 -9.03 -5.06
CA TRP A 20 -13.22 -8.07 -6.13
C TRP A 20 -14.32 -8.50 -7.11
N VAL A 21 -15.08 -7.52 -7.62
CA VAL A 21 -16.11 -7.70 -8.65
C VAL A 21 -15.68 -7.04 -9.95
N ALA A 22 -15.41 -5.74 -9.92
CA ALA A 22 -15.09 -4.96 -11.12
C ALA A 22 -14.31 -3.69 -10.78
N LEU A 23 -13.57 -3.18 -11.76
CA LEU A 23 -13.06 -1.82 -11.75
C LEU A 23 -14.18 -0.89 -12.22
N ILE A 24 -14.61 0.02 -11.34
CA ILE A 24 -15.71 0.96 -11.59
C ILE A 24 -15.20 2.38 -11.89
N GLY A 25 -13.89 2.57 -11.86
CA GLY A 25 -13.20 3.81 -12.18
C GLY A 25 -11.68 3.66 -12.00
N PRO A 26 -10.90 4.70 -12.31
CA PRO A 26 -9.44 4.66 -12.18
C PRO A 26 -8.98 4.31 -10.76
N GLY A 27 -8.44 3.09 -10.61
CA GLY A 27 -7.96 2.56 -9.33
C GLY A 27 -9.04 2.30 -8.28
N LEU A 28 -10.33 2.24 -8.68
CA LEU A 28 -11.45 1.98 -7.78
C LEU A 28 -12.08 0.62 -8.08
N VAL A 29 -12.04 -0.27 -7.09
CA VAL A 29 -12.58 -1.62 -7.16
C VAL A 29 -13.90 -1.69 -6.37
N LEU A 30 -14.93 -2.27 -6.97
CA LEU A 30 -16.14 -2.71 -6.27
C LEU A 30 -15.93 -4.13 -5.74
N ASN A 31 -16.20 -4.33 -4.46
CA ASN A 31 -16.11 -5.63 -3.79
C ASN A 31 -17.46 -6.36 -3.76
N LYS A 32 -17.42 -7.68 -3.55
CA LYS A 32 -18.58 -8.59 -3.51
C LYS A 32 -19.50 -8.40 -2.31
N ASP A 33 -19.06 -7.64 -1.32
CA ASP A 33 -19.85 -7.21 -0.16
C ASP A 33 -20.47 -5.82 -0.38
N GLY A 34 -20.25 -5.20 -1.55
CA GLY A 34 -20.70 -3.85 -1.88
C GLY A 34 -19.78 -2.74 -1.39
N SER A 35 -18.66 -3.06 -0.73
CA SER A 35 -17.67 -2.07 -0.34
C SER A 35 -16.86 -1.57 -1.54
N PHE A 36 -16.29 -0.37 -1.39
CA PHE A 36 -15.36 0.20 -2.35
C PHE A 36 -13.94 0.08 -1.82
N GLN A 37 -13.01 -0.35 -2.69
CA GLN A 37 -11.59 -0.44 -2.38
C GLN A 37 -10.80 0.48 -3.32
N LYS A 38 -9.90 1.25 -2.72
CA LYS A 38 -8.84 1.97 -3.43
C LYS A 38 -7.50 1.62 -2.77
N THR A 39 -6.50 1.35 -3.58
CA THR A 39 -5.15 1.03 -3.12
C THR A 39 -4.21 2.15 -3.50
N LEU A 40 -3.30 2.48 -2.60
CA LEU A 40 -2.23 3.45 -2.81
C LEU A 40 -0.92 2.84 -2.32
N SER A 41 0.18 3.20 -2.98
CA SER A 41 1.54 2.92 -2.54
C SER A 41 2.19 4.22 -2.11
N PHE A 42 2.96 4.18 -1.03
CA PHE A 42 3.80 5.31 -0.61
C PHE A 42 5.16 4.79 -0.14
N ARG A 43 6.20 5.59 -0.32
CA ARG A 43 7.53 5.36 0.25
C ARG A 43 7.75 6.43 1.32
N GLY A 44 7.90 5.99 2.57
CA GLY A 44 8.32 6.86 3.66
C GLY A 44 9.84 7.04 3.71
N PRO A 45 10.34 7.97 4.54
CA PRO A 45 11.76 8.05 4.88
C PRO A 45 12.24 6.77 5.57
N ASP A 46 13.55 6.56 5.64
CA ASP A 46 14.10 5.42 6.38
C ASP A 46 13.83 5.58 7.88
N LEU A 47 12.88 4.79 8.38
CA LEU A 47 12.48 4.79 9.78
C LEU A 47 13.53 4.09 10.65
N ALA A 48 14.37 3.21 10.09
CA ALA A 48 15.41 2.52 10.85
C ALA A 48 16.57 3.46 11.22
N SER A 49 16.84 4.48 10.40
CA SER A 49 17.86 5.50 10.65
C SER A 49 17.29 6.80 11.24
N SER A 50 16.02 6.84 11.63
CA SER A 50 15.35 8.04 12.12
C SER A 50 15.57 8.27 13.62
N THR A 51 15.66 9.54 14.02
CA THR A 51 15.68 9.92 15.45
C THR A 51 14.32 9.70 16.10
N ASP A 52 14.29 9.53 17.43
CA ASP A 52 13.03 9.40 18.19
C ASP A 52 12.07 10.57 17.93
N ALA A 53 12.59 11.79 17.85
CA ALA A 53 11.80 12.98 17.54
C ALA A 53 11.15 12.89 16.15
N ASN A 54 11.88 12.41 15.14
CA ASN A 54 11.34 12.18 13.80
C ASN A 54 10.27 11.09 13.79
N LEU A 55 10.49 9.98 14.51
CA LEU A 55 9.50 8.91 14.60
C LEU A 55 8.18 9.40 15.23
N VAL A 56 8.27 10.23 16.27
CA VAL A 56 7.10 10.86 16.88
C VAL A 56 6.39 11.79 15.90
N ALA A 57 7.13 12.62 15.16
CA ALA A 57 6.56 13.53 14.17
C ALA A 57 5.84 12.78 13.03
N ILE A 58 6.48 11.75 12.47
CA ILE A 58 5.91 10.92 11.40
C ILE A 58 4.65 10.20 11.90
N ARG A 59 4.68 9.65 13.12
CA ARG A 59 3.51 8.99 13.73
C ARG A 59 2.36 9.98 13.91
N ALA A 60 2.64 11.20 14.35
CA ALA A 60 1.62 12.25 14.49
C ALA A 60 0.99 12.61 13.13
N GLN A 61 1.81 12.74 12.09
CA GLN A 61 1.33 13.00 10.72
C GLN A 61 0.44 11.87 10.20
N LEU A 62 0.86 10.60 10.36
CA LEU A 62 0.08 9.44 9.96
C LEU A 62 -1.26 9.38 10.71
N ASN A 63 -1.24 9.56 12.04
CA ASN A 63 -2.46 9.57 12.85
C ASN A 63 -3.44 10.67 12.41
N ASN A 64 -2.92 11.87 12.13
CA ASN A 64 -3.74 12.99 11.67
C ASN A 64 -4.36 12.72 10.29
N ALA A 65 -3.66 12.03 9.40
CA ALA A 65 -4.20 11.60 8.11
C ALA A 65 -5.29 10.54 8.28
N LEU A 66 -5.02 9.48 9.05
CA LEU A 66 -5.95 8.36 9.24
C LEU A 66 -7.24 8.78 9.98
N ARG A 67 -7.14 9.70 10.94
CA ARG A 67 -8.30 10.25 11.66
C ARG A 67 -9.33 10.92 10.74
N ARG A 68 -8.91 11.46 9.59
CA ARG A 68 -9.81 12.14 8.63
C ARG A 68 -10.73 11.18 7.88
N LEU A 69 -10.43 9.88 7.88
CA LEU A 69 -11.29 8.86 7.27
C LEU A 69 -12.62 8.72 8.04
N GLY A 70 -12.61 8.96 9.35
CA GLY A 70 -13.80 8.84 10.19
C GLY A 70 -14.19 7.38 10.41
N TRP A 71 -15.45 7.06 10.13
CA TRP A 71 -16.09 5.76 10.39
C TRP A 71 -16.34 5.01 9.08
N ARG A 72 -16.53 3.68 9.17
CA ARG A 72 -16.85 2.79 8.03
C ARG A 72 -15.73 2.60 7.00
N TRP A 73 -14.49 2.86 7.39
CA TRP A 73 -13.30 2.47 6.63
C TRP A 73 -12.66 1.23 7.24
N CYS A 74 -12.21 0.32 6.38
CA CYS A 74 -11.31 -0.75 6.74
C CYS A 74 -9.96 -0.49 6.05
N LEU A 75 -8.87 -0.55 6.81
CA LEU A 75 -7.54 -0.32 6.29
C LEU A 75 -6.78 -1.65 6.27
N HIS A 76 -6.27 -2.00 5.10
CA HIS A 76 -5.34 -3.10 4.92
C HIS A 76 -4.00 -2.50 4.54
N ILE A 77 -2.98 -2.71 5.37
CA ILE A 77 -1.64 -2.15 5.20
C ILE A 77 -0.68 -3.31 5.00
N GLU A 78 0.07 -3.27 3.90
CA GLU A 78 1.12 -4.21 3.59
C GLU A 78 2.46 -3.46 3.47
N ALA A 79 3.48 -3.99 4.14
CA ALA A 79 4.85 -3.52 4.03
C ALA A 79 5.66 -4.56 3.28
N LEU A 80 5.74 -4.42 1.96
CA LEU A 80 6.45 -5.35 1.10
C LEU A 80 7.94 -4.96 1.05
N ARG A 81 8.82 -5.89 1.42
CA ARG A 81 10.28 -5.75 1.24
C ARG A 81 10.67 -6.48 -0.04
N ALA A 82 11.34 -5.78 -0.94
CA ALA A 82 11.98 -6.37 -2.11
C ALA A 82 13.49 -6.24 -1.95
N ALA A 83 14.25 -7.21 -2.45
CA ALA A 83 15.70 -7.08 -2.56
C ALA A 83 16.01 -5.86 -3.45
N SER A 84 16.95 -5.03 -3.04
CA SER A 84 17.46 -3.97 -3.92
C SER A 84 18.15 -4.66 -5.08
N GLN A 85 17.64 -4.46 -6.29
CA GLN A 85 18.25 -5.04 -7.49
C GLN A 85 19.36 -4.16 -8.03
N ASP A 86 19.20 -2.84 -7.90
CA ASP A 86 20.15 -1.85 -8.36
C ASP A 86 20.40 -0.81 -7.26
N TYR A 87 21.63 -0.28 -7.22
CA TYR A 87 21.94 0.95 -6.50
C TYR A 87 21.66 2.11 -7.47
N SER A 88 20.63 2.90 -7.19
CA SER A 88 20.26 4.02 -8.06
C SER A 88 21.35 5.09 -8.01
N ALA A 89 21.85 5.52 -9.17
CA ALA A 89 22.76 6.65 -9.26
C ALA A 89 22.16 7.86 -8.52
N GLY A 90 22.92 8.40 -7.57
CA GLY A 90 22.56 9.58 -6.80
C GLY A 90 23.29 10.82 -7.32
N GLU A 91 22.72 12.00 -7.08
CA GLU A 91 23.48 13.24 -7.22
C GLU A 91 24.21 13.53 -5.90
N PHE A 92 25.53 13.49 -5.92
CA PHE A 92 26.35 13.83 -4.77
C PHE A 92 26.66 15.34 -4.75
N PRO A 93 26.69 15.96 -3.56
CA PRO A 93 26.92 17.40 -3.44
C PRO A 93 28.37 17.80 -3.76
N ASP A 94 29.30 16.84 -3.80
CA ASP A 94 30.72 17.08 -4.04
C ASP A 94 31.41 15.89 -4.74
N PRO A 95 32.51 16.12 -5.47
CA PRO A 95 33.21 15.08 -6.21
C PRO A 95 33.89 14.01 -5.34
N VAL A 96 34.14 14.28 -4.05
CA VAL A 96 34.75 13.30 -3.14
C VAL A 96 33.70 12.27 -2.73
N SER A 97 32.49 12.72 -2.41
CA SER A 97 31.35 11.84 -2.15
C SER A 97 30.99 10.98 -3.37
N ASP A 98 31.05 11.57 -4.56
CA ASP A 98 30.86 10.85 -5.84
C ASP A 98 31.90 9.74 -6.04
N LEU A 99 33.19 10.05 -5.79
CA LEU A 99 34.28 9.08 -5.89
C LEU A 99 34.22 7.95 -4.86
N ILE A 100 33.57 8.15 -3.71
CA ILE A 100 33.38 7.10 -2.70
C ILE A 100 32.29 6.11 -3.12
N ASP A 101 31.35 6.55 -3.94
CA ASP A 101 30.21 5.77 -4.41
C ASP A 101 30.56 4.84 -5.58
N ASP A 102 31.44 5.29 -6.48
CA ASP A 102 32.05 4.53 -7.60
C ASP A 102 33.01 3.41 -7.15
#